data_AF-A0A942AQG9-F1
#
_entry.id   AF-A0A942AQG9-F1
#
_cell.length_a   1.000
_cell.length_b   1.000
_cell.length_c   1.000
_cell.angle_alpha   90.00
_cell.angle_beta   90.00
_cell.angle_gamma   90.00
#
_symmetry.space_group_name_H-M   'P 1'
#
loop_
_entity.id
_entity.type
_entity.pdbx_description
1 polymer ?
#
loop_
_entity_poly.entity_id
_entity_poly.type
_entity_poly.pdbx_seq_one_letter_code
_entity_poly.pdbx_strand_id
1 'polypeptide(L)'
;MDILIENLEKKIWKTRGARFNAYRRMRLNNLYSTLSVTFLTVSIIAMNLCIFLPENQAKGTLVTILTIGLSVFVLAISQVIATREYGLRAINFHKCGCELSALLDELNILKIRKTVSEDKLKQLYEKYENILMKYDNNHS
;
A
#
# COMPACT_ATOMS: atom_id res chain seq x y z
N MET A 1 30.64 -5.57 -21.41
CA MET A 1 29.20 -5.40 -21.72
C MET A 1 28.33 -6.32 -20.87
N ASP A 2 28.64 -7.62 -20.77
CA ASP A 2 27.84 -8.60 -20.00
C ASP A 2 27.69 -8.27 -18.51
N ILE A 3 28.74 -7.75 -17.87
CA ILE A 3 28.70 -7.34 -16.45
C ILE A 3 27.68 -6.20 -16.23
N LEU A 4 27.58 -5.25 -17.17
CA LEU A 4 26.64 -4.13 -17.06
C LEU A 4 25.19 -4.60 -17.23
N ILE A 5 24.96 -5.55 -18.14
CA ILE A 5 23.66 -6.20 -18.36
C ILE A 5 23.22 -6.95 -17.10
N GLU A 6 24.12 -7.76 -16.52
CA GLU A 6 23.82 -8.53 -15.31
C GLU A 6 23.56 -7.63 -14.10
N ASN A 7 24.30 -6.52 -13.98
CA ASN A 7 24.06 -5.53 -12.93
C ASN A 7 22.69 -4.86 -13.06
N LEU A 8 22.29 -4.47 -14.28
CA LEU A 8 20.99 -3.87 -14.53
C LEU A 8 19.85 -4.87 -14.26
N GLU A 9 20.00 -6.12 -14.72
CA GLU A 9 19.06 -7.21 -14.46
C GLU A 9 18.85 -7.42 -12.94
N LYS A 10 19.96 -7.52 -12.18
CA LYS A 10 19.92 -7.65 -10.72
C LYS A 10 19.25 -6.44 -10.05
N LYS A 11 19.54 -5.21 -10.51
CA LYS A 11 18.93 -3.98 -9.98
C LYS A 11 17.42 -3.99 -10.19
N ILE A 12 16.96 -4.24 -11.42
CA ILE A 12 15.53 -4.31 -11.78
C ILE A 12 14.83 -5.40 -10.96
N TRP A 13 15.40 -6.60 -10.88
CA TRP A 13 14.79 -7.73 -10.16
C TRP A 13 14.65 -7.44 -8.66
N LYS A 14 15.68 -6.89 -8.02
CA LYS A 14 15.64 -6.49 -6.60
C LYS A 14 14.60 -5.40 -6.35
N THR A 15 14.59 -4.35 -7.17
CA THR A 15 13.63 -3.24 -7.04
C THR A 15 12.19 -3.73 -7.23
N ARG A 16 11.94 -4.57 -8.24
CA ARG A 16 10.64 -5.20 -8.48
C ARG A 16 10.15 -5.97 -7.25
N GLY A 17 10.99 -6.84 -6.71
CA GLY A 17 10.64 -7.64 -5.53
C GLY A 17 10.34 -6.77 -4.31
N ALA A 18 11.12 -5.71 -4.09
CA ALA A 18 10.88 -4.75 -3.02
C ALA A 18 9.52 -4.04 -3.17
N ARG A 19 9.16 -3.59 -4.37
CA ARG A 19 7.89 -2.88 -4.64
C ARG A 19 6.67 -3.81 -4.45
N PHE A 20 6.73 -5.08 -4.85
CA PHE A 20 5.64 -6.04 -4.57
C PHE A 20 5.50 -6.37 -3.08
N ASN A 21 6.62 -6.45 -2.34
CA ASN A 21 6.56 -6.61 -0.89
C ASN A 21 5.97 -5.37 -0.21
N ALA A 22 6.31 -4.16 -0.67
CA ALA A 22 5.71 -2.92 -0.20
C ALA A 22 4.20 -2.89 -0.47
N TYR A 23 3.75 -3.29 -1.67
CA TYR A 23 2.33 -3.47 -1.99
C TYR A 23 1.61 -4.37 -0.99
N ARG A 24 2.15 -5.56 -0.72
CA ARG A 24 1.56 -6.51 0.23
C ARG A 24 1.49 -5.93 1.65
N ARG A 25 2.56 -5.27 2.11
CA ARG A 25 2.60 -4.60 3.42
C ARG A 25 1.55 -3.51 3.54
N MET A 26 1.42 -2.65 2.52
CA MET A 26 0.43 -1.57 2.50
C MET A 26 -1.00 -2.10 2.48
N ARG A 27 -1.26 -3.17 1.72
CA ARG A 27 -2.58 -3.83 1.69
C ARG A 27 -2.95 -4.43 3.05
N LEU A 28 -1.99 -5.08 3.73
CA LEU A 28 -2.20 -5.62 5.07
C LEU A 28 -2.45 -4.53 6.10
N ASN A 29 -1.64 -3.46 6.09
CA ASN A 29 -1.86 -2.32 6.99
C ASN A 29 -3.25 -1.70 6.78
N ASN A 30 -3.67 -1.49 5.52
CA ASN A 30 -5.01 -1.00 5.24
C ASN A 30 -6.10 -1.93 5.79
N LEU A 31 -5.93 -3.24 5.62
CA LEU A 31 -6.88 -4.23 6.15
C LEU A 31 -6.95 -4.18 7.68
N TYR A 32 -5.81 -4.20 8.38
CA TYR A 32 -5.77 -4.15 9.84
C TYR A 32 -6.33 -2.83 10.41
N SER A 33 -6.00 -1.70 9.78
CA SER A 33 -6.56 -0.40 10.16
C SER A 33 -8.08 -0.37 10.01
N THR A 34 -8.61 -0.86 8.88
CA THR A 34 -10.06 -0.95 8.67
C THR A 34 -10.72 -1.92 9.65
N LEU A 35 -10.14 -3.10 9.87
CA LEU A 35 -10.65 -4.06 10.85
C LEU A 35 -10.69 -3.49 12.27
N SER A 36 -9.66 -2.74 12.68
CA SER A 36 -9.61 -2.09 13.99
C SER A 36 -10.73 -1.05 14.15
N VAL A 37 -10.95 -0.20 13.13
CA VAL A 37 -12.05 0.77 13.11
C VAL A 37 -13.40 0.08 13.18
N THR A 38 -13.62 -0.97 12.38
CA THR A 38 -14.87 -1.73 12.37
C THR A 38 -15.13 -2.37 13.73
N PHE A 39 -14.13 -2.98 14.36
CA PHE A 39 -14.25 -3.60 15.68
C PHE A 39 -14.61 -2.59 16.77
N LEU A 40 -13.95 -1.42 16.76
CA LEU A 40 -14.27 -0.32 17.67
C LEU A 40 -15.71 0.18 17.47
N THR A 41 -16.12 0.35 16.21
CA THR A 41 -17.48 0.79 15.85
C THR A 41 -18.53 -0.21 16.37
N VAL A 42 -18.32 -1.51 16.17
CA VAL A 42 -19.23 -2.56 16.66
C VAL A 42 -19.31 -2.55 18.19
N SER A 43 -18.18 -2.37 18.87
CA SER A 43 -18.12 -2.31 20.33
C SER A 43 -18.89 -1.10 20.89
N ILE A 44 -18.81 0.04 20.22
CA ILE A 44 -19.60 1.24 20.57
C ILE A 44 -21.09 1.00 20.38
N ILE A 45 -21.50 0.37 19.29
CA ILE A 45 -22.91 0.05 19.02
C ILE A 45 -23.43 -0.92 20.08
N ALA A 46 -22.66 -1.96 20.43
CA ALA A 46 -23.01 -2.91 21.49
C ALA A 46 -23.16 -2.23 22.86
N MET A 47 -22.25 -1.30 23.22
CA MET A 47 -22.38 -0.51 24.44
C MET A 47 -23.65 0.36 24.46
N ASN A 48 -24.00 1.00 23.33
CA ASN A 48 -25.24 1.78 23.23
C ASN A 48 -26.49 0.89 23.43
N LEU A 49 -26.49 -0.32 22.86
CA LEU A 49 -27.60 -1.27 23.01
C LEU A 49 -27.77 -1.76 24.45
N CYS A 50 -26.69 -1.91 25.22
CA CYS A 50 -26.74 -2.34 26.62
C CYS A 50 -27.47 -1.35 27.55
N ILE A 51 -27.65 -0.08 27.16
CA ILE A 51 -28.40 0.91 27.94
C ILE A 51 -29.91 0.57 28.01
N PHE A 52 -30.43 -0.15 27.01
CA PHE A 52 -31.84 -0.56 26.96
C PHE A 52 -32.17 -1.74 27.87
N LEU A 53 -31.18 -2.35 28.52
CA LEU A 53 -31.41 -3.41 29.51
C LEU A 53 -31.86 -2.82 30.85
N PRO A 54 -32.95 -3.33 31.46
CA PRO A 54 -33.58 -2.73 32.64
C PRO A 54 -32.65 -2.64 33.88
N GLU A 55 -31.66 -3.52 34.02
CA GLU A 55 -30.67 -3.48 35.12
C GLU A 55 -29.66 -2.31 35.02
N ASN A 56 -29.42 -1.76 33.83
CA ASN A 56 -28.35 -0.78 33.59
C ASN A 56 -28.84 0.67 33.51
N GLN A 57 -30.14 0.91 33.68
CA GLN A 57 -30.76 2.23 33.50
C GLN A 57 -30.16 3.30 34.43
N ALA A 58 -29.78 2.92 35.66
CA ALA A 58 -29.12 3.80 36.62
C ALA A 58 -27.70 4.25 36.21
N LYS A 59 -27.03 3.51 35.32
CA LYS A 59 -25.69 3.83 34.78
C LYS A 59 -25.74 4.42 33.36
N GLY A 60 -26.93 4.63 32.80
CA GLY A 60 -27.13 5.03 31.40
C GLY A 60 -26.38 6.29 30.99
N THR A 61 -26.32 7.31 31.86
CA THR A 61 -25.62 8.57 31.58
C THR A 61 -24.11 8.38 31.38
N LEU A 62 -23.47 7.53 32.21
CA LEU A 62 -22.04 7.23 32.13
C LEU A 62 -21.70 6.45 30.85
N VAL A 63 -22.54 5.47 30.50
CA VAL A 63 -22.38 4.69 29.27
C VAL A 63 -22.55 5.57 28.04
N THR A 64 -23.52 6.50 28.05
CA THR A 64 -23.79 7.46 26.96
C THR A 64 -22.60 8.39 26.73
N ILE A 65 -22.04 8.97 27.79
CA ILE A 65 -20.87 9.86 27.69
C ILE A 65 -19.66 9.10 27.11
N LEU A 66 -19.42 7.87 27.59
CA LEU A 66 -18.34 7.01 27.07
C LEU A 66 -18.54 6.64 25.59
N THR A 67 -19.75 6.29 25.18
CA THR A 67 -20.04 5.91 23.79
C THR A 67 -19.94 7.09 22.83
N ILE A 68 -20.37 8.28 23.23
CA ILE A 68 -20.18 9.50 22.44
C ILE A 68 -18.68 9.79 22.26
N GLY A 69 -17.90 9.74 23.35
CA GLY A 69 -16.45 9.96 23.29
C GLY A 69 -15.73 8.95 22.38
N LEU A 70 -16.07 7.67 22.50
CA LEU A 70 -15.55 6.61 21.63
C LEU A 70 -15.99 6.79 20.17
N SER A 71 -17.21 7.24 19.91
CA SER A 71 -17.71 7.48 18.54
C SER A 71 -16.91 8.58 17.84
N VAL A 72 -16.65 9.69 18.54
CA VAL A 72 -15.82 10.79 18.01
C VAL A 72 -14.38 10.32 17.76
N PHE A 73 -13.83 9.49 18.65
CA PHE A 73 -12.49 8.91 18.48
C PHE A 73 -12.40 8.00 17.25
N VAL A 74 -13.38 7.13 17.04
CA VAL A 74 -13.47 6.27 15.85
C VAL A 74 -13.58 7.09 14.58
N LEU A 75 -14.40 8.14 14.59
CA LEU A 75 -14.54 9.05 13.46
C LEU A 75 -13.21 9.72 13.10
N ALA A 76 -12.48 10.22 14.10
CA ALA A 76 -11.16 10.83 13.90
C ALA A 76 -10.16 9.83 13.29
N ILE A 77 -10.10 8.60 13.80
CA ILE A 77 -9.23 7.54 13.26
C ILE A 77 -9.63 7.19 11.81
N SER A 78 -10.93 7.07 11.54
CA SER A 78 -11.44 6.77 10.20
C SER A 78 -11.01 7.82 9.17
N GLN A 79 -11.10 9.11 9.53
CA GLN A 79 -10.63 10.22 8.69
C GLN A 79 -9.11 10.17 8.45
N VAL A 80 -8.32 9.86 9.49
CA VAL A 80 -6.86 9.70 9.35
C VAL A 80 -6.50 8.53 8.43
N ILE A 81 -7.25 7.43 8.49
CA ILE A 81 -7.01 6.28 7.60
C ILE A 81 -7.42 6.62 6.15
N ALA A 82 -8.55 7.31 5.98
CA ALA A 82 -9.03 7.72 4.66
C ALA A 82 -8.04 8.66 3.95
N THR A 83 -7.45 9.61 4.68
CA THR A 83 -6.46 10.56 4.15
C THR A 83 -5.10 9.95 3.84
N ARG A 84 -4.78 8.75 4.37
CA ARG A 84 -3.51 8.07 4.11
C ARG A 84 -3.45 7.37 2.75
N GLU A 85 -4.56 7.30 2.03
CA GLU A 85 -4.68 6.73 0.67
C GLU A 85 -3.92 5.40 0.48
N TYR A 86 -3.95 4.52 1.49
CA TYR A 86 -3.20 3.26 1.47
C TYR A 86 -3.53 2.40 0.23
N GLY A 87 -4.78 2.49 -0.25
CA GLY A 87 -5.21 1.84 -1.48
C GLY A 87 -4.51 2.38 -2.73
N LEU A 88 -4.43 3.70 -2.89
CA LEU A 88 -3.78 4.33 -4.05
C LEU A 88 -2.28 4.02 -4.07
N ARG A 89 -1.61 4.14 -2.91
CA ARG A 89 -0.19 3.78 -2.76
C ARG A 89 0.06 2.31 -3.07
N ALA A 90 -0.79 1.41 -2.58
CA ALA A 90 -0.70 -0.01 -2.89
C ALA A 90 -0.80 -0.26 -4.41
N ILE A 91 -1.78 0.34 -5.08
CA ILE A 91 -1.96 0.22 -6.54
C ILE A 91 -0.73 0.76 -7.29
N ASN A 92 -0.16 1.89 -6.85
CA ASN A 92 1.05 2.46 -7.45
C ASN A 92 2.25 1.52 -7.33
N PHE A 93 2.48 0.91 -6.15
CA PHE A 93 3.54 -0.09 -5.98
C PHE A 93 3.34 -1.32 -6.86
N HIS A 94 2.10 -1.79 -7.01
CA HIS A 94 1.79 -2.91 -7.88
C HIS A 94 2.06 -2.58 -9.36
N LYS A 95 1.56 -1.44 -9.84
CA LYS A 95 1.78 -0.97 -11.22
C LYS A 95 3.26 -0.77 -11.53
N CYS A 96 4.02 -0.16 -10.61
CA CYS A 96 5.47 -0.01 -10.73
C CYS A 96 6.17 -1.38 -10.85
N GLY A 97 5.79 -2.36 -10.02
CA GLY A 97 6.33 -3.73 -10.11
C GLY A 97 6.00 -4.42 -11.44
N CYS A 98 4.81 -4.20 -12.00
CA CYS A 98 4.43 -4.70 -13.32
C CYS A 98 5.25 -4.07 -14.45
N GLU A 99 5.43 -2.75 -14.46
CA GLU A 99 6.26 -2.07 -15.46
C GLU A 99 7.73 -2.51 -15.39
N LEU A 100 8.28 -2.67 -14.18
CA LEU A 100 9.63 -3.24 -13.98
C LEU A 100 9.73 -4.70 -14.44
N SER A 101 8.64 -5.47 -14.36
CA SER A 101 8.62 -6.85 -14.88
C SER A 101 8.71 -6.86 -16.41
N ALA A 102 7.89 -6.02 -17.07
CA ALA A 102 7.94 -5.89 -18.52
C ALA A 102 9.32 -5.44 -19.02
N LEU A 103 9.97 -4.52 -18.30
CA LEU A 103 11.33 -4.08 -18.62
C LEU A 103 12.36 -5.22 -18.46
N LEU A 104 12.21 -6.05 -17.42
CA LEU A 104 13.08 -7.21 -17.21
C LEU A 104 12.89 -8.24 -18.33
N ASP A 105 11.66 -8.47 -18.76
CA ASP A 105 11.34 -9.38 -19.86
C ASP A 105 11.91 -8.87 -21.19
N GLU A 106 11.82 -7.55 -21.45
CA GLU A 106 12.47 -6.91 -22.62
C GLU A 106 13.99 -7.14 -22.61
N LEU A 107 14.65 -6.92 -21.46
CA LEU A 107 16.09 -7.17 -21.31
C LEU A 107 16.45 -8.64 -21.55
N ASN A 108 15.66 -9.58 -21.01
CA ASN A 108 15.89 -11.02 -21.19
C ASN A 108 15.77 -11.45 -22.65
N ILE A 109 14.76 -10.94 -23.38
CA ILE A 109 14.58 -11.23 -24.80
C ILE A 109 15.80 -10.72 -25.60
N LEU A 110 16.27 -9.50 -25.31
CA LEU A 110 17.43 -8.92 -25.99
C LEU A 110 18.73 -9.70 -25.70
N LYS A 111 18.88 -10.21 -24.47
CA LYS A 111 19.98 -11.07 -24.03
C LYS A 111 20.00 -12.41 -24.78
N ILE A 112 18.84 -13.07 -24.88
CA ILE A 112 18.69 -14.34 -25.63
C ILE A 112 19.04 -14.13 -27.12
N ARG A 113 18.56 -13.03 -27.71
CA ARG A 113 18.83 -12.70 -29.11
C ARG A 113 20.25 -12.21 -29.37
N LYS A 114 21.07 -11.98 -28.33
CA LYS A 114 22.40 -11.35 -28.41
C LYS A 114 22.40 -10.02 -29.18
N THR A 115 21.31 -9.25 -29.06
CA THR A 115 21.11 -7.97 -29.79
C THR A 115 21.29 -6.74 -28.90
N VAL A 116 21.92 -6.91 -27.74
CA VAL A 116 22.19 -5.83 -26.80
C VAL A 116 23.36 -5.01 -27.32
N SER A 117 23.05 -3.84 -27.90
CA SER A 117 24.01 -2.78 -28.18
C SER A 117 24.09 -1.83 -26.98
N GLU A 118 25.18 -1.06 -26.85
CA GLU A 118 25.31 -0.01 -25.83
C GLU A 118 24.16 0.99 -25.88
N ASP A 119 23.72 1.40 -27.07
CA ASP A 119 22.59 2.32 -27.21
C ASP A 119 21.28 1.75 -26.64
N LYS A 120 21.02 0.47 -26.89
CA LYS A 120 19.83 -0.22 -26.32
C LYS A 120 19.94 -0.38 -24.82
N LEU A 121 21.15 -0.65 -24.31
CA LEU A 121 21.38 -0.75 -22.88
C LEU A 121 21.14 0.60 -22.19
N LYS A 122 21.59 1.69 -22.79
CA LYS A 122 21.33 3.06 -22.32
C LYS A 122 19.83 3.37 -22.32
N GLN A 123 19.11 3.04 -23.40
CA GLN A 123 17.65 3.20 -23.46
C GLN A 123 16.91 2.40 -22.38
N LEU A 124 17.34 1.17 -22.09
CA LEU A 124 16.76 0.36 -21.00
C LEU A 124 17.01 0.99 -19.63
N TYR A 125 18.19 1.59 -19.43
CA TYR A 125 18.53 2.31 -18.20
C TYR A 125 17.66 3.56 -18.05
N GLU A 126 17.48 4.35 -19.11
CA GLU A 126 16.60 5.51 -19.12
C GLU A 126 15.14 5.11 -18.85
N LYS A 127 14.65 4.03 -19.47
CA LYS A 127 13.33 3.46 -19.16
C LYS A 127 13.21 3.09 -17.69
N TYR A 128 14.21 2.44 -17.11
CA TYR A 128 14.24 2.08 -15.69
C TYR A 128 14.11 3.31 -14.78
N GLU A 129 14.93 4.33 -14.99
CA GLU A 129 14.91 5.55 -14.19
C GLU A 129 13.60 6.33 -14.40
N ASN A 130 13.05 6.37 -15.61
CA ASN A 130 11.75 6.98 -15.88
C ASN A 130 10.60 6.28 -15.15
N ILE A 131 10.60 4.95 -15.10
CA ILE A 131 9.62 4.18 -14.30
C ILE A 131 9.76 4.58 -12.82
N LEU A 132 10.99 4.64 -12.29
CA LEU A 132 11.20 5.06 -10.91
C LEU A 132 10.68 6.47 -10.65
N MET A 133 11.07 7.46 -11.45
CA MET A 133 10.64 8.84 -11.28
C MET A 133 9.12 9.00 -11.38
N LYS A 134 8.48 8.31 -12.34
CA LYS A 134 7.01 8.32 -12.51
C LYS A 134 6.28 7.91 -11.24
N TYR A 135 6.78 6.89 -10.55
CA TYR A 135 6.12 6.39 -9.35
C TYR A 135 6.61 7.06 -8.07
N ASP A 136 7.86 7.53 -7.98
CA ASP A 136 8.38 8.26 -6.82
C ASP A 136 7.87 9.71 -6.76
N ASN A 137 7.71 10.42 -7.88
CA ASN A 137 7.12 11.77 -7.89
C ASN A 137 5.63 11.79 -7.51
N ASN A 138 4.92 10.67 -7.65
CA ASN A 138 3.55 10.50 -7.16
C ASN A 138 3.47 10.28 -5.63
N HIS A 139 4.56 10.47 -4.88
CA HIS A 139 4.59 10.43 -3.41
C HIS A 139 4.53 11.82 -2.74
N SER A 140 4.42 12.92 -3.51
CA SER A 140 4.24 14.27 -2.97
C SER A 140 2.78 14.63 -2.68
#